data_AF-A0AAX3FS15-F1
#
_entry.id   AF-A0AAX3FS15-F1
#
_cell.length_a   1.000
_cell.length_b   1.000
_cell.length_c   1.000
_cell.angle_alpha   90.00
_cell.angle_beta   90.00
_cell.angle_gamma   90.00
#
_symmetry.space_group_name_H-M   'P 1'
#
loop_
_entity.id
_entity.type
_entity.pdbx_description
1 polymer ?
#
loop_
_entity_poly.entity_id
_entity_poly.type
_entity_poly.pdbx_seq_one_letter_code
_entity_poly.pdbx_strand_id
1 'polypeptide(L)'
;MIYGGFDLRLGDHDGKPAQNLPPRWGGVENPSLSVISAETAIASSGNSAALAVLEYVRKLQEDLAFLGFSIVGKPDGGFGVRTVWAVREFQIYASMVQVACVRQNKKGQLLLDQAGSPVKVGNSDVYFDGSAVILAKAGKASVVGGATLGPVSYYVDSLQAVANSARYSGPISGVLNVQTRSAIDHWLDNDYRCPVVFEAWKMVRGGRSDIAVSGCNIWAHDSFTEGAPRVLVRDFSSYFNFLVGRAQNDYHAVGYYESRGFGGPNATKAHSWSPEAEMTVQNITGSAVDPAQLNSPALSTYRTIRVVAEAECFGRFDVLNAWDNALVSAGPCHWTMGLFDNDKYGKGEFVGFISYLKERDNEVFRKVFSGFGLYPKYDWGDSRLYAEDLKTYSGWVRLTNDTYVPARQVHAESEFDDLPKTKEDAHYLKTWHWFYRLSMAGRTLSGYRNTMWSMAKVRLRDILSKEVRFRVGTTNVTSTLGGVFTSEKSVAILLRWHVYRPSHVVHDDYQRIVPVIQQAINETTTVNWQLPVSSWGDTHESALSRRLLSAAAVVNSTITASIAFGSTQPQGAVRTGRNTFILDE
;
A
#
# COMPACT_ATOMS: atom_id res chain seq x y z
N MET A 1 26.53 21.44 -15.90
CA MET A 1 25.36 20.60 -16.27
C MET A 1 25.38 19.50 -15.25
N ILE A 2 24.37 19.43 -14.39
CA ILE A 2 24.45 18.56 -13.21
C ILE A 2 24.73 17.11 -13.60
N TYR A 3 25.51 16.44 -12.75
CA TYR A 3 25.83 15.01 -12.86
C TYR A 3 26.53 14.62 -14.17
N GLY A 4 27.30 15.54 -14.76
CA GLY A 4 28.06 15.28 -15.99
C GLY A 4 27.21 15.09 -17.25
N GLY A 5 25.89 15.29 -17.17
CA GLY A 5 24.97 15.07 -18.28
C GLY A 5 24.64 13.59 -18.56
N PHE A 6 25.04 12.67 -17.70
CA PHE A 6 24.80 11.23 -17.87
C PHE A 6 23.40 10.80 -17.43
N ASP A 7 22.84 9.82 -18.16
CA ASP A 7 21.60 9.13 -17.79
C ASP A 7 21.88 8.04 -16.74
N LEU A 8 22.09 8.49 -15.49
CA LEU A 8 22.46 7.61 -14.38
C LEU A 8 21.35 6.60 -14.06
N ARG A 9 21.74 5.35 -13.85
CA ARG A 9 20.82 4.20 -13.68
C ARG A 9 21.37 3.15 -12.72
N LEU A 10 20.53 2.17 -12.36
CA LEU A 10 20.91 1.05 -11.49
C LEU A 10 22.24 0.41 -11.93
N GLY A 11 23.18 0.31 -10.99
CA GLY A 11 24.51 -0.26 -11.20
C GLY A 11 25.61 0.75 -11.55
N ASP A 12 25.27 1.99 -11.89
CA ASP A 12 26.27 3.07 -12.02
C ASP A 12 26.95 3.38 -10.68
N HIS A 13 28.21 3.81 -10.71
CA HIS A 13 28.98 4.15 -9.52
C HIS A 13 30.11 5.12 -9.81
N ASP A 14 30.50 5.92 -8.82
CA ASP A 14 31.59 6.90 -8.93
C ASP A 14 33.00 6.25 -8.92
N GLY A 15 33.07 4.92 -8.82
CA GLY A 15 34.33 4.19 -8.79
C GLY A 15 35.04 4.32 -7.44
N LYS A 16 36.15 3.59 -7.29
CA LYS A 16 36.97 3.59 -6.08
C LYS A 16 38.44 3.50 -6.49
N PRO A 17 39.18 4.62 -6.51
CA PRO A 17 40.60 4.63 -6.86
C PRO A 17 41.42 3.63 -6.06
N ALA A 18 41.18 3.54 -4.76
CA ALA A 18 41.85 2.61 -3.85
C ALA A 18 41.60 1.12 -4.18
N GLN A 19 40.59 0.81 -5.00
CA GLN A 19 40.21 -0.55 -5.39
C GLN A 19 40.42 -0.80 -6.90
N ASN A 20 41.06 0.13 -7.62
CA ASN A 20 41.18 0.11 -9.09
C ASN A 20 39.84 -0.11 -9.81
N LEU A 21 38.74 0.35 -9.19
CA LEU A 21 37.41 0.28 -9.79
C LEU A 21 37.15 1.61 -10.52
N PRO A 22 37.13 1.63 -11.88
CA PRO A 22 36.83 2.85 -12.61
C PRO A 22 35.39 3.32 -12.34
N PRO A 23 35.06 4.60 -12.60
CA PRO A 23 33.67 5.04 -12.54
C PRO A 23 32.84 4.42 -13.68
N ARG A 24 31.57 4.19 -13.40
CA ARG A 24 30.56 3.74 -14.37
C ARG A 24 29.40 4.73 -14.35
N TRP A 25 29.17 5.43 -15.46
CA TRP A 25 28.04 6.38 -15.58
C TRP A 25 27.30 6.20 -16.89
N GLY A 26 25.97 6.25 -16.86
CA GLY A 26 25.15 6.02 -18.04
C GLY A 26 25.25 4.59 -18.57
N GLY A 27 25.66 3.63 -17.73
CA GLY A 27 25.94 2.26 -18.14
C GLY A 27 27.26 2.05 -18.89
N VAL A 28 28.17 3.04 -18.90
CA VAL A 28 29.47 2.96 -19.58
C VAL A 28 30.59 3.03 -18.55
N GLU A 29 31.55 2.10 -18.63
CA GLU A 29 32.78 2.14 -17.83
C GLU A 29 33.73 3.23 -18.33
N ASN A 30 34.25 4.03 -17.39
CA ASN A 30 35.18 5.13 -17.64
C ASN A 30 34.80 6.01 -18.85
N PRO A 31 33.59 6.59 -18.87
CA PRO A 31 33.11 7.33 -20.02
C PRO A 31 33.97 8.57 -20.27
N SER A 32 34.14 8.93 -21.55
CA SER A 32 34.87 10.14 -21.93
C SER A 32 34.19 11.39 -21.37
N LEU A 33 34.90 12.14 -20.53
CA LEU A 33 34.46 13.45 -20.07
C LEU A 33 34.67 14.45 -21.19
N SER A 34 33.59 14.85 -21.88
CA SER A 34 33.62 16.08 -22.67
C SER A 34 33.90 17.25 -21.73
N VAL A 35 34.92 18.06 -22.02
CA VAL A 35 35.37 19.19 -21.19
C VAL A 35 34.18 20.15 -20.97
N ILE A 36 33.64 20.18 -19.76
CA ILE A 36 32.65 21.17 -19.32
C ILE A 36 33.21 21.82 -18.04
N SER A 37 33.21 23.15 -18.05
CA SER A 37 33.70 24.08 -17.03
C SER A 37 33.55 23.59 -15.59
N ALA A 38 34.66 23.70 -14.84
CA ALA A 38 34.83 23.33 -13.44
C ALA A 38 33.61 23.65 -12.54
N GLU A 39 32.77 22.65 -12.31
CA GLU A 39 32.01 22.57 -11.06
C GLU A 39 33.06 22.32 -9.97
N THR A 40 33.27 23.32 -9.10
CA THR A 40 34.41 23.37 -8.19
C THR A 40 34.27 22.28 -7.13
N ALA A 41 35.13 21.26 -7.21
CA ALA A 41 35.36 20.34 -6.10
C ALA A 41 35.89 21.14 -4.91
N ILE A 42 35.11 21.29 -3.84
CA ILE A 42 35.62 21.81 -2.57
C ILE A 42 36.46 20.70 -1.95
N ALA A 43 37.77 20.73 -2.23
CA ALA A 43 38.76 19.93 -1.54
C ALA A 43 38.78 20.32 -0.05
N SER A 44 38.31 19.45 0.82
CA SER A 44 38.60 19.56 2.26
C SER A 44 40.08 19.23 2.47
N SER A 45 40.89 20.29 2.53
CA SER A 45 42.21 20.39 3.18
C SER A 45 43.22 19.23 3.01
N GLY A 46 44.30 19.50 2.27
CA GLY A 46 45.65 19.04 2.62
C GLY A 46 46.32 18.04 1.66
N ASN A 47 47.17 18.58 0.78
CA ASN A 47 48.32 17.95 0.12
C ASN A 47 48.16 16.57 -0.54
N SER A 48 47.79 16.60 -1.82
CA SER A 48 48.41 15.89 -2.96
C SER A 48 47.47 16.04 -4.16
N ALA A 49 47.98 16.29 -5.37
CA ALA A 49 47.18 16.31 -6.60
C ALA A 49 46.74 14.88 -6.96
N ALA A 50 45.81 14.32 -6.18
CA ALA A 50 44.98 13.22 -6.63
C ALA A 50 44.01 13.79 -7.67
N LEU A 51 43.97 13.20 -8.88
CA LEU A 51 42.89 13.43 -9.82
C LEU A 51 41.58 13.15 -9.06
N ALA A 52 40.87 14.21 -8.66
CA ALA A 52 39.61 14.07 -7.94
C ALA A 52 38.64 13.35 -8.87
N VAL A 53 38.27 12.12 -8.51
CA VAL A 53 37.22 11.41 -9.22
C VAL A 53 35.93 12.17 -9.00
N LEU A 54 35.25 12.52 -10.08
CA LEU A 54 33.97 13.22 -10.02
C LEU A 54 32.94 12.28 -9.35
N GLU A 55 32.20 12.77 -8.38
CA GLU A 55 31.26 11.94 -7.59
C GLU A 55 29.80 12.23 -7.99
N TYR A 56 29.44 11.93 -9.24
CA TYR A 56 28.13 12.28 -9.80
C TYR A 56 26.98 11.54 -9.14
N VAL A 57 27.13 10.25 -8.86
CA VAL A 57 26.11 9.45 -8.18
C VAL A 57 25.95 9.92 -6.74
N ARG A 58 27.06 10.17 -6.03
CA ARG A 58 27.03 10.71 -4.66
C ARG A 58 26.31 12.05 -4.62
N LYS A 59 26.64 12.96 -5.54
CA LYS A 59 25.99 14.28 -5.63
C LYS A 59 24.49 14.17 -5.86
N LEU A 60 24.04 13.26 -6.74
CA LEU A 60 22.62 12.97 -6.94
C LEU A 60 21.97 12.49 -5.63
N GLN A 61 22.61 11.57 -4.90
CA GLN A 61 22.08 11.06 -3.63
C GLN A 61 21.96 12.19 -2.60
N GLU A 62 22.96 13.07 -2.49
CA GLU A 62 22.93 14.25 -1.62
C GLU A 62 21.77 15.19 -1.98
N ASP A 63 21.57 15.48 -3.28
CA ASP A 63 20.51 16.36 -3.77
C ASP A 63 19.10 15.78 -3.58
N LEU A 64 18.87 14.52 -3.98
CA LEU A 64 17.58 13.85 -3.78
C LEU A 64 17.20 13.87 -2.31
N ALA A 65 18.17 13.55 -1.48
CA ALA A 65 17.95 13.53 -0.08
C ALA A 65 17.62 14.98 0.39
N PHE A 66 18.38 16.01 -0.01
CA PHE A 66 18.10 17.41 0.36
C PHE A 66 16.71 17.89 -0.05
N LEU A 67 16.24 17.42 -1.21
CA LEU A 67 14.88 17.63 -1.69
C LEU A 67 13.81 16.89 -0.86
N GLY A 68 14.20 16.13 0.16
CA GLY A 68 13.33 15.44 1.10
C GLY A 68 13.16 13.94 0.85
N PHE A 69 13.89 13.36 -0.11
CA PHE A 69 13.79 11.94 -0.48
C PHE A 69 14.80 11.08 0.29
N SER A 70 14.64 11.00 1.62
CA SER A 70 15.60 10.33 2.51
C SER A 70 15.67 8.80 2.34
N ILE A 71 14.78 8.22 1.52
CA ILE A 71 14.78 6.80 1.16
C ILE A 71 16.11 6.33 0.55
N VAL A 72 16.84 7.24 -0.11
CA VAL A 72 18.17 6.97 -0.67
C VAL A 72 19.21 6.58 0.39
N GLY A 73 18.97 6.96 1.65
CA GLY A 73 19.87 6.65 2.77
C GLY A 73 21.15 7.49 2.76
N LYS A 74 22.24 6.91 3.24
CA LYS A 74 23.54 7.59 3.30
C LYS A 74 24.20 7.57 1.91
N PRO A 75 24.60 8.73 1.35
CA PRO A 75 25.31 8.78 0.07
C PRO A 75 26.60 7.95 0.09
N ASP A 76 26.71 7.04 -0.87
CA ASP A 76 27.78 6.06 -1.01
C ASP A 76 28.44 6.05 -2.40
N GLY A 77 27.92 6.86 -3.34
CA GLY A 77 28.42 6.92 -4.71
C GLY A 77 28.00 5.72 -5.58
N GLY A 78 27.08 4.87 -5.10
CA GLY A 78 26.52 3.74 -5.84
C GLY A 78 25.04 3.95 -6.19
N PHE A 79 24.68 3.77 -7.46
CA PHE A 79 23.30 3.84 -7.90
C PHE A 79 22.62 2.50 -7.63
N GLY A 80 22.34 2.24 -6.35
CA GLY A 80 21.65 1.04 -5.89
C GLY A 80 20.13 1.13 -5.94
N VAL A 81 19.48 0.11 -5.41
CA VAL A 81 18.00 -0.03 -5.40
C VAL A 81 17.29 1.15 -4.71
N ARG A 82 17.85 1.65 -3.61
CA ARG A 82 17.30 2.82 -2.89
C ARG A 82 17.46 4.13 -3.66
N THR A 83 18.52 4.29 -4.45
CA THR A 83 18.68 5.41 -5.38
C THR A 83 17.62 5.34 -6.49
N VAL A 84 17.37 4.15 -7.05
CA VAL A 84 16.26 3.94 -8.02
C VAL A 84 14.92 4.36 -7.41
N TRP A 85 14.63 3.94 -6.17
CA TRP A 85 13.39 4.32 -5.50
C TRP A 85 13.28 5.82 -5.29
N ALA A 86 14.35 6.47 -4.82
CA ALA A 86 14.37 7.92 -4.62
C ALA A 86 14.11 8.68 -5.92
N VAL A 87 14.71 8.25 -7.04
CA VAL A 87 14.47 8.85 -8.35
C VAL A 87 13.04 8.63 -8.81
N ARG A 88 12.47 7.43 -8.65
CA ARG A 88 11.06 7.14 -8.98
C ARG A 88 10.11 8.04 -8.19
N GLU A 89 10.33 8.12 -6.89
CA GLU A 89 9.52 8.95 -5.99
C GLU A 89 9.66 10.44 -6.36
N PHE A 90 10.87 10.91 -6.68
CA PHE A 90 11.08 12.26 -7.19
C PHE A 90 10.27 12.51 -8.46
N GLN A 91 10.37 11.63 -9.47
CA GLN A 91 9.61 11.74 -10.72
C GLN A 91 8.09 11.81 -10.46
N ILE A 92 7.58 10.99 -9.52
CA ILE A 92 6.17 10.99 -9.13
C ILE A 92 5.77 12.35 -8.57
N TYR A 93 6.48 12.85 -7.55
CA TYR A 93 6.12 14.10 -6.89
C TYR A 93 6.39 15.33 -7.77
N ALA A 94 7.41 15.27 -8.64
CA ALA A 94 7.69 16.27 -9.65
C ALA A 94 6.58 16.41 -10.70
N SER A 95 5.76 15.39 -10.90
CA SER A 95 4.61 15.45 -11.83
C SER A 95 3.36 16.13 -11.23
N MET A 96 3.33 16.33 -9.91
CA MET A 96 2.16 16.84 -9.19
C MET A 96 1.96 18.34 -9.41
N VAL A 97 0.71 18.79 -9.24
CA VAL A 97 0.31 20.19 -9.44
C VAL A 97 0.82 21.10 -8.33
N GLN A 98 0.92 20.59 -7.10
CA GLN A 98 1.53 21.31 -5.98
C GLN A 98 2.70 20.54 -5.39
N VAL A 99 3.63 21.29 -4.83
CA VAL A 99 4.84 20.82 -4.17
C VAL A 99 5.02 21.55 -2.84
N ALA A 100 5.85 21.01 -1.95
CA ALA A 100 6.29 21.78 -0.80
C ALA A 100 7.39 22.74 -1.22
N CYS A 101 7.44 23.91 -0.60
CA CYS A 101 8.50 24.90 -0.77
C CYS A 101 8.89 25.46 0.59
N VAL A 102 10.17 25.73 0.80
CA VAL A 102 10.66 26.35 2.04
C VAL A 102 10.15 27.79 2.13
N ARG A 103 9.52 28.13 3.25
CA ARG A 103 9.05 29.49 3.52
C ARG A 103 10.21 30.47 3.58
N GLN A 104 10.03 31.65 3.02
CA GLN A 104 11.09 32.68 2.95
C GLN A 104 11.69 33.02 4.33
N ASN A 105 10.85 33.16 5.35
CA ASN A 105 11.28 33.46 6.72
C ASN A 105 11.92 32.28 7.47
N LYS A 106 11.96 31.08 6.85
CA LYS A 106 12.52 29.84 7.40
C LYS A 106 13.71 29.33 6.58
N LYS A 107 14.08 30.01 5.49
CA LYS A 107 15.28 29.69 4.72
C LYS A 107 16.51 29.82 5.64
N GLY A 108 17.37 28.81 5.58
CA GLY A 108 18.55 28.74 6.46
C GLY A 108 18.25 28.53 7.94
N GLN A 109 17.06 28.04 8.30
CA GLN A 109 16.68 27.68 9.68
C GLN A 109 16.21 26.22 9.79
N LEU A 110 16.48 25.41 8.77
CA LEU A 110 15.91 24.07 8.64
C LEU A 110 16.45 23.06 9.66
N LEU A 111 17.52 23.43 10.39
CA LEU A 111 18.31 22.53 11.24
C LEU A 111 18.54 23.12 12.63
N LEU A 112 17.45 23.30 13.37
CA LEU A 112 17.53 23.64 14.79
C LEU A 112 17.36 22.38 15.64
N ASP A 113 18.15 22.29 16.72
CA ASP A 113 18.03 21.28 17.75
C ASP A 113 16.80 21.52 18.65
N GLN A 114 16.63 20.69 19.68
CA GLN A 114 15.51 20.80 20.62
C GLN A 114 15.49 22.13 21.41
N ALA A 115 16.63 22.82 21.50
CA ALA A 115 16.77 24.13 22.14
C ALA A 115 16.61 25.29 21.15
N GLY A 116 16.33 25.02 19.86
CA GLY A 116 16.24 26.05 18.82
C GLY A 116 17.61 26.56 18.36
N SER A 117 18.69 25.85 18.69
CA SER A 117 20.06 26.18 18.30
C SER A 117 20.47 25.43 17.03
N PRO A 118 21.40 25.94 16.22
CA PRO A 118 21.89 25.22 15.03
C PRO A 118 22.41 23.82 15.39
N VAL A 119 22.08 22.82 14.58
CA VAL A 119 22.64 21.47 14.74
C VAL A 119 24.12 21.49 14.41
N LYS A 120 24.97 20.92 15.28
CA LYS A 120 26.41 20.79 15.01
C LYS A 120 26.72 19.59 14.12
N VAL A 121 27.54 19.81 13.10
CA VAL A 121 28.02 18.77 12.18
C VAL A 121 29.52 18.92 12.06
N GLY A 122 30.27 17.90 12.49
CA GLY A 122 31.74 18.01 12.56
C GLY A 122 32.22 19.21 13.38
N ASN A 123 31.52 19.53 14.48
CA ASN A 123 31.74 20.71 15.34
C ASN A 123 31.43 22.09 14.73
N SER A 124 30.90 22.15 13.51
CA SER A 124 30.44 23.40 12.90
C SER A 124 28.95 23.62 13.16
N ASP A 125 28.56 24.84 13.51
CA ASP A 125 27.15 25.22 13.66
C ASP A 125 26.50 25.28 12.27
N VAL A 126 25.50 24.44 12.02
CA VAL A 126 24.85 24.35 10.72
C VAL A 126 23.46 24.95 10.81
N TYR A 127 23.32 26.14 10.21
CA TYR A 127 22.06 26.87 10.07
C TYR A 127 21.28 26.34 8.85
N PHE A 128 22.02 25.89 7.84
CA PHE A 128 21.54 25.38 6.57
C PHE A 128 22.42 24.21 6.16
N ASP A 129 21.82 23.05 5.87
CA ASP A 129 22.54 22.00 5.15
C ASP A 129 21.83 21.69 3.84
N GLY A 130 22.61 21.77 2.77
CA GLY A 130 22.32 21.22 1.45
C GLY A 130 22.20 19.70 1.44
N SER A 131 22.22 19.03 2.60
CA SER A 131 22.07 17.58 2.75
C SER A 131 20.83 17.20 3.57
N ALA A 132 20.08 16.24 3.05
CA ALA A 132 18.91 15.59 3.69
C ALA A 132 19.12 15.01 5.05
N VAL A 133 20.34 14.49 5.26
CA VAL A 133 20.63 13.56 6.34
C VAL A 133 20.47 14.33 7.66
N ILE A 134 20.56 15.65 7.59
CA ILE A 134 20.45 16.57 8.72
C ILE A 134 19.02 17.14 8.82
N LEU A 135 18.30 17.32 7.69
CA LEU A 135 16.89 17.76 7.65
C LEU A 135 15.95 16.87 8.50
N ALA A 136 16.31 15.59 8.69
CA ALA A 136 15.56 14.63 9.48
C ALA A 136 15.70 14.76 11.02
N LYS A 137 16.45 15.74 11.57
CA LYS A 137 16.67 15.89 13.03
C LYS A 137 15.68 16.83 13.74
N ALA A 138 14.64 17.25 13.04
CA ALA A 138 13.91 18.51 13.21
C ALA A 138 13.03 18.70 14.45
N GLY A 139 13.17 17.89 15.52
CA GLY A 139 12.51 18.15 16.81
C GLY A 139 11.04 18.61 16.73
N LYS A 140 10.64 19.46 17.67
CA LYS A 140 9.32 20.12 17.70
C LYS A 140 9.53 21.63 17.67
N ALA A 141 8.76 22.35 16.85
CA ALA A 141 8.80 23.80 16.81
C ALA A 141 8.19 24.40 18.09
N SER A 142 8.86 25.40 18.68
CA SER A 142 8.39 26.11 19.88
C SER A 142 7.23 27.07 19.59
N VAL A 143 7.15 27.60 18.36
CA VAL A 143 6.07 28.47 17.87
C VAL A 143 5.68 28.02 16.46
N VAL A 144 4.38 27.84 16.23
CA VAL A 144 3.83 27.40 14.93
C VAL A 144 3.65 28.62 14.02
N GLY A 145 4.36 28.65 12.88
CA GLY A 145 4.32 29.76 11.93
C GLY A 145 3.16 29.68 10.93
N GLY A 146 2.29 28.67 11.00
CA GLY A 146 1.19 28.42 10.05
C GLY A 146 -0.13 27.99 10.69
N ALA A 147 -1.06 27.52 9.86
CA ALA A 147 -2.43 27.18 10.27
C ALA A 147 -2.63 25.73 10.75
N THR A 148 -1.55 24.96 10.92
CA THR A 148 -1.62 23.55 11.35
C THR A 148 -2.04 23.45 12.82
N LEU A 149 -3.00 22.58 13.14
CA LEU A 149 -3.45 22.40 14.53
C LEU A 149 -2.48 21.57 15.37
N GLY A 150 -2.15 22.05 16.57
CA GLY A 150 -1.31 21.36 17.55
C GLY A 150 0.20 21.44 17.24
N PRO A 151 1.04 20.64 17.92
CA PRO A 151 2.48 20.61 17.70
C PRO A 151 2.86 20.36 16.24
N VAL A 152 3.97 20.93 15.78
CA VAL A 152 4.55 20.68 14.45
C VAL A 152 6.06 20.48 14.59
N SER A 153 6.68 19.74 13.68
CA SER A 153 8.15 19.67 13.61
C SER A 153 8.73 20.95 13.00
N TYR A 154 10.01 21.24 13.22
CA TYR A 154 10.67 22.34 12.51
C TYR A 154 10.64 22.13 11.00
N TYR A 155 10.75 20.88 10.54
CA TYR A 155 10.74 20.57 9.11
C TYR A 155 9.38 20.90 8.48
N VAL A 156 8.28 20.41 9.02
CA VAL A 156 6.93 20.73 8.50
C VAL A 156 6.61 22.22 8.65
N ASP A 157 6.99 22.87 9.75
CA ASP A 157 6.75 24.31 9.95
C ASP A 157 7.49 25.17 8.91
N SER A 158 8.64 24.71 8.44
CA SER A 158 9.41 25.39 7.40
C SER A 158 8.78 25.34 6.02
N LEU A 159 7.80 24.45 5.80
CA LEU A 159 7.23 24.19 4.48
C LEU A 159 5.88 24.90 4.28
N GLN A 160 5.60 25.21 3.03
CA GLN A 160 4.29 25.65 2.54
C GLN A 160 3.99 24.97 1.20
N ALA A 161 2.71 24.83 0.87
CA ALA A 161 2.29 24.34 -0.44
C ALA A 161 2.38 25.48 -1.46
N VAL A 162 2.95 25.20 -2.64
CA VAL A 162 3.00 26.12 -3.78
C VAL A 162 2.69 25.38 -5.07
N ALA A 163 2.24 26.11 -6.10
CA ALA A 163 2.08 25.54 -7.42
C ALA A 163 3.43 25.08 -7.99
N ASN A 164 3.45 23.89 -8.58
CA ASN A 164 4.61 23.37 -9.27
C ASN A 164 4.74 24.04 -10.65
N SER A 165 5.69 24.96 -10.77
CA SER A 165 5.94 25.71 -12.01
C SER A 165 6.66 24.92 -13.10
N ALA A 166 7.26 23.77 -12.76
CA ALA A 166 7.95 22.88 -13.71
C ALA A 166 7.53 21.43 -13.48
N ARG A 167 6.33 21.09 -13.94
CA ARG A 167 5.78 19.74 -13.81
C ARG A 167 6.56 18.76 -14.68
N TYR A 168 7.05 17.68 -14.06
CA TYR A 168 7.65 16.56 -14.76
C TYR A 168 6.60 15.82 -15.59
N SER A 169 6.90 15.57 -16.86
CA SER A 169 6.03 14.88 -17.82
C SER A 169 6.66 13.62 -18.42
N GLY A 170 7.86 13.24 -17.95
CA GLY A 170 8.58 12.06 -18.43
C GLY A 170 8.13 10.76 -17.76
N PRO A 171 8.78 9.63 -18.08
CA PRO A 171 8.47 8.34 -17.48
C PRO A 171 8.84 8.28 -15.99
N ILE A 172 8.05 7.55 -15.20
CA ILE A 172 8.44 7.17 -13.84
C ILE A 172 9.35 5.95 -13.94
N SER A 173 10.61 6.15 -14.35
CA SER A 173 11.55 5.08 -14.71
C SER A 173 12.54 4.73 -13.59
N GLY A 174 12.81 5.65 -12.67
CA GLY A 174 13.93 5.53 -11.74
C GLY A 174 15.30 5.77 -12.38
N VAL A 175 15.33 6.23 -13.63
CA VAL A 175 16.53 6.67 -14.35
C VAL A 175 16.63 8.18 -14.27
N LEU A 176 17.84 8.68 -13.98
CA LEU A 176 18.15 10.09 -14.01
C LEU A 176 18.37 10.54 -15.46
N ASN A 177 17.33 10.52 -16.29
CA ASN A 177 17.38 11.02 -17.66
C ASN A 177 17.42 12.57 -17.70
N VAL A 178 17.57 13.14 -18.90
CA VAL A 178 17.66 14.59 -19.08
C VAL A 178 16.47 15.36 -18.47
N GLN A 179 15.25 14.83 -18.57
CA GLN A 179 14.06 15.48 -18.01
C GLN A 179 14.08 15.43 -16.47
N THR A 180 14.54 14.32 -15.89
CA THR A 180 14.69 14.18 -14.44
C THR A 180 15.75 15.16 -13.94
N ARG A 181 16.89 15.31 -14.64
CA ARG A 181 17.93 16.29 -14.29
C ARG A 181 17.38 17.72 -14.30
N SER A 182 16.72 18.13 -15.38
CA SER A 182 16.13 19.47 -15.47
C SER A 182 15.10 19.74 -14.37
N ALA A 183 14.31 18.73 -13.98
CA ALA A 183 13.38 18.88 -12.87
C ALA A 183 14.09 19.03 -11.52
N ILE A 184 15.18 18.28 -11.27
CA ILE A 184 15.97 18.41 -10.04
C ILE A 184 16.62 19.80 -9.96
N ASP A 185 17.26 20.27 -11.03
CA ASP A 185 17.83 21.62 -11.11
C ASP A 185 16.78 22.68 -10.72
N HIS A 186 15.61 22.62 -11.36
CA HIS A 186 14.52 23.54 -11.07
C HIS A 186 14.07 23.49 -9.60
N TRP A 187 13.95 22.28 -9.02
CA TRP A 187 13.53 22.11 -7.64
C TRP A 187 14.55 22.66 -6.64
N LEU A 188 15.85 22.47 -6.91
CA LEU A 188 16.94 23.01 -6.11
C LEU A 188 16.94 24.54 -6.16
N ASP A 189 16.83 25.12 -7.36
CA ASP A 189 16.84 26.58 -7.57
C ASP A 189 15.63 27.30 -6.96
N ASN A 190 14.51 26.59 -6.76
CA ASN A 190 13.25 27.15 -6.26
C ASN A 190 12.91 26.74 -4.82
N ASP A 191 13.86 26.14 -4.09
CA ASP A 191 13.65 25.65 -2.72
C ASP A 191 12.44 24.70 -2.58
N TYR A 192 12.17 23.90 -3.61
CA TYR A 192 11.12 22.88 -3.56
C TYR A 192 11.56 21.67 -2.74
N ARG A 193 10.60 20.98 -2.14
CA ARG A 193 10.78 19.77 -1.34
C ARG A 193 9.69 18.76 -1.65
N CYS A 194 9.92 17.51 -1.28
CA CYS A 194 8.92 16.46 -1.32
C CYS A 194 7.66 16.94 -0.58
N PRO A 195 6.48 16.95 -1.24
CA PRO A 195 5.26 17.48 -0.66
C PRO A 195 4.59 16.55 0.36
N VAL A 196 5.06 15.32 0.51
CA VAL A 196 4.46 14.37 1.45
C VAL A 196 5.51 14.01 2.48
N VAL A 197 5.25 14.36 3.73
CA VAL A 197 6.18 14.17 4.85
C VAL A 197 5.53 13.29 5.90
N PHE A 198 6.20 12.19 6.25
CA PHE A 198 5.78 11.30 7.33
C PHE A 198 6.57 11.56 8.60
N GLU A 199 5.88 11.58 9.72
CA GLU A 199 6.50 11.74 11.04
C GLU A 199 5.88 10.83 12.08
N ALA A 200 6.71 10.24 12.93
CA ALA A 200 6.32 9.48 14.08
C ALA A 200 6.21 10.38 15.31
N TRP A 201 5.01 10.50 15.86
CA TRP A 201 4.72 11.31 17.03
C TRP A 201 4.34 10.44 18.22
N LYS A 202 4.89 10.78 19.40
CA LYS A 202 4.40 10.30 20.68
C LYS A 202 3.01 10.87 20.92
N MET A 203 2.12 10.02 21.46
CA MET A 203 0.73 10.37 21.69
C MET A 203 0.42 10.40 23.18
N VAL A 204 -0.19 11.48 23.66
CA VAL A 204 -0.67 11.64 25.03
C VAL A 204 -2.15 11.99 24.97
N ARG A 205 -3.00 11.13 25.56
CA ARG A 205 -4.47 11.28 25.55
C ARG A 205 -5.06 11.54 24.15
N GLY A 206 -4.50 10.89 23.13
CA GLY A 206 -4.94 11.02 21.73
C GLY A 206 -4.39 12.24 20.98
N GLY A 207 -3.73 13.17 21.66
CA GLY A 207 -3.03 14.31 21.05
C GLY A 207 -1.55 14.01 20.79
N ARG A 208 -0.97 14.66 19.78
CA ARG A 208 0.47 14.64 19.51
C ARG A 208 1.20 15.42 20.62
N SER A 209 2.30 14.88 21.15
CA SER A 209 3.11 15.57 22.17
C SER A 209 4.48 15.96 21.63
N ASP A 210 5.30 14.98 21.25
CA ASP A 210 6.68 15.14 20.83
C ASP A 210 6.98 14.22 19.64
N ILE A 211 7.86 14.66 18.76
CA ILE A 211 8.38 13.81 17.71
C ILE A 211 9.24 12.70 18.34
N ALA A 212 9.12 11.48 17.82
CA ALA A 212 10.01 10.39 18.21
C ALA A 212 11.43 10.66 17.71
N VAL A 213 12.43 10.09 18.38
CA VAL A 213 13.83 10.18 17.92
C VAL A 213 13.92 9.50 16.55
N SER A 214 14.54 10.16 15.58
CA SER A 214 14.56 9.71 14.17
C SER A 214 13.18 9.55 13.52
N GLY A 215 12.13 10.12 14.14
CA GLY A 215 10.76 10.03 13.67
C GLY A 215 10.38 11.12 12.67
N CYS A 216 11.33 11.83 12.04
CA CYS A 216 11.05 12.89 11.08
C CYS A 216 11.36 12.42 9.66
N ASN A 217 10.49 12.76 8.70
CA ASN A 217 10.63 12.44 7.28
C ASN A 217 10.95 10.96 7.03
N ILE A 218 10.07 10.09 7.52
CA ILE A 218 10.18 8.63 7.46
C ILE A 218 9.80 8.16 6.04
N TRP A 219 10.56 7.23 5.46
CA TRP A 219 10.32 6.75 4.08
C TRP A 219 10.23 5.23 3.99
N ALA A 220 11.38 4.57 4.14
CA ALA A 220 11.45 3.11 4.09
C ALA A 220 10.60 2.51 5.21
N HIS A 221 10.04 1.33 4.95
CA HIS A 221 9.17 0.63 5.89
C HIS A 221 9.78 0.49 7.29
N ASP A 222 11.11 0.39 7.36
CA ASP A 222 11.97 0.17 8.53
C ASP A 222 12.83 1.38 8.90
N SER A 223 12.64 2.55 8.26
CA SER A 223 13.38 3.78 8.62
C SER A 223 13.02 4.31 10.02
N PHE A 224 11.92 3.83 10.59
CA PHE A 224 11.50 4.05 11.96
C PHE A 224 10.80 2.80 12.48
N THR A 225 11.24 2.25 13.62
CA THR A 225 10.84 0.91 14.09
C THR A 225 10.22 0.87 15.48
N GLU A 226 10.03 2.01 16.16
CA GLU A 226 9.34 2.02 17.44
C GLU A 226 7.82 1.89 17.24
N GLY A 227 7.18 0.94 17.93
CA GLY A 227 5.76 0.66 17.74
C GLY A 227 4.79 1.51 18.57
N ALA A 228 5.27 2.26 19.56
CA ALA A 228 4.42 3.10 20.41
C ALA A 228 3.99 4.41 19.72
N PRO A 229 4.88 5.17 19.07
CA PRO A 229 4.50 6.36 18.31
C PRO A 229 3.52 6.05 17.17
N ARG A 230 2.71 7.04 16.80
CA ARG A 230 1.85 6.97 15.61
C ARG A 230 2.57 7.68 14.46
N VAL A 231 2.51 7.08 13.28
CA VAL A 231 3.01 7.70 12.06
C VAL A 231 1.88 8.49 11.43
N LEU A 232 2.12 9.79 11.28
CA LEU A 232 1.21 10.75 10.67
C LEU A 232 1.84 11.37 9.44
N VAL A 233 1.01 11.89 8.55
CA VAL A 233 1.42 12.52 7.30
C VAL A 233 0.99 13.98 7.24
N ARG A 234 1.86 14.81 6.65
CA ARG A 234 1.53 16.14 6.13
C ARG A 234 1.66 16.12 4.63
N ASP A 235 0.56 16.47 3.94
CA ASP A 235 0.47 16.45 2.48
C ASP A 235 0.24 17.86 1.93
N PHE A 236 1.25 18.37 1.23
CA PHE A 236 1.29 19.66 0.54
C PHE A 236 0.99 19.53 -0.97
N SER A 237 0.71 18.33 -1.48
CA SER A 237 0.61 18.05 -2.91
C SER A 237 -0.76 18.33 -3.52
N SER A 238 -1.81 18.37 -2.68
CA SER A 238 -3.22 18.37 -3.11
C SER A 238 -3.57 17.24 -4.10
N TYR A 239 -2.83 16.12 -4.08
CA TYR A 239 -3.08 15.02 -5.01
C TYR A 239 -4.40 14.30 -4.72
N PHE A 240 -4.67 14.07 -3.44
CA PHE A 240 -5.95 13.56 -2.95
C PHE A 240 -6.82 14.70 -2.44
N ASN A 241 -8.13 14.62 -2.72
CA ASN A 241 -9.09 15.57 -2.20
C ASN A 241 -9.47 15.16 -0.77
N PHE A 242 -9.19 16.04 0.18
CA PHE A 242 -9.59 15.84 1.57
C PHE A 242 -11.09 16.15 1.73
N LEU A 243 -11.79 15.27 2.45
CA LEU A 243 -13.23 15.40 2.66
C LEU A 243 -13.54 16.52 3.65
N VAL A 244 -14.78 17.04 3.61
CA VAL A 244 -15.24 18.07 4.55
C VAL A 244 -15.01 17.60 5.99
N GLY A 245 -14.41 18.46 6.82
CA GLY A 245 -14.02 18.13 8.20
C GLY A 245 -12.62 17.52 8.34
N ARG A 246 -11.92 17.23 7.24
CA ARG A 246 -10.50 16.84 7.21
C ARG A 246 -9.70 17.95 6.56
N ALA A 247 -9.04 18.78 7.36
CA ALA A 247 -8.29 19.90 6.81
C ALA A 247 -6.99 19.40 6.14
N GLN A 248 -6.74 19.81 4.89
CA GLN A 248 -5.53 19.40 4.17
C GLN A 248 -4.25 19.88 4.88
N ASN A 249 -4.31 20.99 5.63
CA ASN A 249 -3.20 21.56 6.38
C ASN A 249 -2.94 20.88 7.75
N ASP A 250 -3.70 19.85 8.12
CA ASP A 250 -3.50 19.10 9.37
C ASP A 250 -2.67 17.82 9.19
N TYR A 251 -2.14 17.30 10.30
CA TYR A 251 -1.56 15.96 10.32
C TYR A 251 -2.65 14.90 10.30
N HIS A 252 -2.51 13.92 9.42
CA HIS A 252 -3.43 12.79 9.34
C HIS A 252 -2.75 11.51 9.78
N ALA A 253 -3.38 10.76 10.68
CA ALA A 253 -2.85 9.47 11.11
C ALA A 253 -2.88 8.48 9.94
N VAL A 254 -1.78 7.74 9.76
CA VAL A 254 -1.66 6.70 8.74
C VAL A 254 -1.55 5.34 9.38
N GLY A 255 -0.77 5.22 10.45
CA GLY A 255 -0.58 3.94 11.13
C GLY A 255 0.48 4.00 12.23
N TYR A 256 1.15 2.88 12.43
CA TYR A 256 2.29 2.71 13.32
C TYR A 256 3.20 1.60 12.81
N TYR A 257 4.41 1.51 13.35
CA TYR A 257 5.30 0.39 13.03
C TYR A 257 4.97 -0.83 13.89
N GLU A 258 4.65 -1.95 13.25
CA GLU A 258 4.50 -3.24 13.93
C GLU A 258 5.81 -4.00 13.81
N SER A 259 6.46 -4.27 14.95
CA SER A 259 7.79 -4.89 14.99
C SER A 259 7.77 -6.42 14.99
N ARG A 260 6.59 -7.03 15.17
CA ARG A 260 6.44 -8.49 15.09
C ARG A 260 6.67 -8.98 13.65
N GLY A 261 7.01 -10.27 13.54
CA GLY A 261 7.14 -10.94 12.25
C GLY A 261 8.25 -10.33 11.39
N PHE A 262 7.87 -9.74 10.26
CA PHE A 262 8.78 -9.17 9.27
C PHE A 262 9.02 -7.68 9.48
N GLY A 263 8.29 -7.04 10.39
CA GLY A 263 8.36 -5.60 10.61
C GLY A 263 7.68 -4.80 9.51
N GLY A 264 7.02 -3.69 9.86
CA GLY A 264 6.60 -2.69 8.87
C GLY A 264 5.33 -1.90 9.24
N PRO A 265 4.82 -1.09 8.31
CA PRO A 265 3.63 -0.29 8.51
C PRO A 265 2.39 -1.12 8.85
N ASN A 266 1.60 -0.65 9.80
CA ASN A 266 0.31 -1.24 10.14
C ASN A 266 -0.72 -0.17 10.51
N ALA A 267 -1.98 -0.39 10.14
CA ALA A 267 -3.11 0.44 10.50
C ALA A 267 -4.14 -0.35 11.33
N THR A 268 -4.99 0.39 12.05
CA THR A 268 -6.08 -0.17 12.88
C THR A 268 -7.27 0.77 12.80
N LYS A 269 -8.40 0.42 13.44
CA LYS A 269 -9.59 1.28 13.55
C LYS A 269 -9.26 2.72 13.96
N ALA A 270 -8.29 2.92 14.85
CA ALA A 270 -7.90 4.25 15.35
C ALA A 270 -7.23 5.15 14.30
N HIS A 271 -6.72 4.56 13.22
CA HIS A 271 -6.06 5.28 12.12
C HIS A 271 -7.00 5.47 10.91
N SER A 272 -8.19 4.87 10.93
CA SER A 272 -9.14 4.94 9.83
C SER A 272 -9.91 6.26 9.81
N TRP A 273 -10.24 6.77 8.62
CA TRP A 273 -11.20 7.87 8.49
C TRP A 273 -12.62 7.34 8.61
N SER A 274 -13.15 7.35 9.83
CA SER A 274 -14.56 7.05 10.10
C SER A 274 -15.38 8.36 10.09
N PRO A 275 -16.58 8.36 9.48
CA PRO A 275 -17.28 7.23 8.87
C PRO A 275 -16.93 6.94 7.39
N GLU A 276 -16.09 7.74 6.74
CA GLU A 276 -16.00 7.79 5.27
C GLU A 276 -15.37 6.55 4.63
N ALA A 277 -14.37 5.96 5.29
CA ALA A 277 -13.71 4.72 4.88
C ALA A 277 -14.38 3.46 5.46
N GLU A 278 -15.42 3.60 6.27
CA GLU A 278 -16.16 2.46 6.80
C GLU A 278 -16.98 1.78 5.71
N MET A 279 -16.98 0.45 5.71
CA MET A 279 -17.88 -0.38 4.91
C MET A 279 -19.28 -0.39 5.54
N THR A 280 -19.93 0.77 5.68
CA THR A 280 -21.34 0.88 6.08
C THR A 280 -22.23 0.48 4.90
N VAL A 281 -23.50 0.17 5.15
CA VAL A 281 -24.47 -0.03 4.06
C VAL A 281 -24.47 1.20 3.15
N GLN A 282 -24.57 2.41 3.73
CA GLN A 282 -24.57 3.65 2.96
C GLN A 282 -23.34 3.83 2.07
N ASN A 283 -22.13 3.53 2.57
CA ASN A 283 -20.91 3.70 1.78
C ASN A 283 -20.73 2.63 0.70
N ILE A 284 -21.45 1.51 0.78
CA ILE A 284 -21.40 0.40 -0.19
C ILE A 284 -22.53 0.51 -1.22
N THR A 285 -23.76 0.75 -0.76
CA THR A 285 -24.96 0.76 -1.61
C THR A 285 -25.35 2.17 -2.05
N GLY A 286 -24.72 3.22 -1.49
CA GLY A 286 -25.08 4.61 -1.70
C GLY A 286 -26.32 5.07 -0.92
N SER A 287 -26.99 4.18 -0.18
CA SER A 287 -28.24 4.45 0.52
C SER A 287 -28.21 3.95 1.97
N ALA A 288 -28.87 4.69 2.87
CA ALA A 288 -29.05 4.25 4.25
C ALA A 288 -29.81 2.91 4.30
N VAL A 289 -29.70 2.21 5.43
CA VAL A 289 -30.44 0.97 5.65
C VAL A 289 -31.94 1.25 5.63
N ASP A 290 -32.68 0.52 4.81
CA ASP A 290 -34.14 0.51 4.79
C ASP A 290 -34.67 -0.75 5.51
N PRO A 291 -35.38 -0.60 6.65
CA PRO A 291 -36.00 -1.71 7.37
C PRO A 291 -36.98 -2.54 6.51
N ALA A 292 -37.59 -1.97 5.48
CA ALA A 292 -38.48 -2.69 4.57
C ALA A 292 -37.71 -3.61 3.59
N GLN A 293 -36.41 -3.36 3.39
CA GLN A 293 -35.57 -4.07 2.42
C GLN A 293 -34.53 -4.98 3.06
N LEU A 294 -34.68 -5.34 4.34
CA LEU A 294 -33.71 -6.18 5.08
C LEU A 294 -33.43 -7.54 4.40
N ASN A 295 -34.33 -8.02 3.57
CA ASN A 295 -34.22 -9.30 2.85
C ASN A 295 -33.76 -9.15 1.38
N SER A 296 -33.35 -7.94 0.96
CA SER A 296 -32.86 -7.69 -0.41
C SER A 296 -31.52 -8.36 -0.71
N PRO A 297 -31.19 -8.63 -1.99
CA PRO A 297 -29.88 -9.13 -2.41
C PRO A 297 -28.72 -8.25 -1.94
N ALA A 298 -28.88 -6.92 -2.03
CA ALA A 298 -27.87 -5.96 -1.63
C ALA A 298 -27.53 -6.09 -0.13
N LEU A 299 -28.53 -6.14 0.75
CA LEU A 299 -28.28 -6.29 2.19
C LEU A 299 -27.82 -7.70 2.57
N SER A 300 -28.28 -8.72 1.84
CA SER A 300 -27.80 -10.10 2.03
C SER A 300 -26.30 -10.21 1.73
N THR A 301 -25.88 -9.73 0.57
CA THR A 301 -24.48 -9.68 0.15
C THR A 301 -23.65 -8.81 1.10
N TYR A 302 -24.19 -7.66 1.51
CA TYR A 302 -23.58 -6.78 2.51
C TYR A 302 -23.22 -7.52 3.79
N ARG A 303 -24.20 -8.15 4.46
CA ARG A 303 -23.98 -8.83 5.73
C ARG A 303 -22.93 -9.93 5.60
N THR A 304 -23.00 -10.71 4.53
CA THR A 304 -22.06 -11.81 4.27
C THR A 304 -20.61 -11.34 4.10
N ILE A 305 -20.34 -10.34 3.24
CA ILE A 305 -18.97 -9.84 3.02
C ILE A 305 -18.48 -9.03 4.22
N ARG A 306 -19.36 -8.26 4.87
CA ARG A 306 -19.00 -7.38 5.99
C ARG A 306 -18.46 -8.14 7.20
N VAL A 307 -18.93 -9.37 7.45
CA VAL A 307 -18.38 -10.28 8.47
C VAL A 307 -16.90 -10.54 8.21
N VAL A 308 -16.53 -10.86 6.98
CA VAL A 308 -15.14 -11.15 6.60
C VAL A 308 -14.28 -9.90 6.72
N ALA A 309 -14.78 -8.78 6.23
CA ALA A 309 -14.09 -7.50 6.36
C ALA A 309 -13.87 -7.10 7.83
N GLU A 310 -14.79 -7.41 8.75
CA GLU A 310 -14.60 -7.13 10.18
C GLU A 310 -13.40 -7.90 10.76
N ALA A 311 -13.22 -9.15 10.35
CA ALA A 311 -12.11 -9.98 10.80
C ALA A 311 -10.77 -9.58 10.17
N GLU A 312 -10.80 -9.06 8.94
CA GLU A 312 -9.60 -8.81 8.15
C GLU A 312 -9.07 -7.38 8.26
N CYS A 313 -9.94 -6.40 8.06
CA CYS A 313 -9.58 -4.98 7.97
C CYS A 313 -10.50 -4.12 8.84
N PHE A 314 -11.11 -4.72 9.86
CA PHE A 314 -12.03 -4.03 10.78
C PHE A 314 -13.22 -3.35 10.07
N GLY A 315 -13.56 -3.83 8.87
CA GLY A 315 -14.61 -3.24 8.05
C GLY A 315 -14.29 -1.88 7.49
N ARG A 316 -13.02 -1.61 7.19
CA ARG A 316 -12.53 -0.32 6.70
C ARG A 316 -11.73 -0.51 5.41
N PHE A 317 -11.95 0.34 4.43
CA PHE A 317 -11.21 0.30 3.17
C PHE A 317 -9.78 0.82 3.29
N ASP A 318 -9.48 1.59 4.34
CA ASP A 318 -8.21 2.27 4.54
C ASP A 318 -7.36 1.67 5.67
N VAL A 319 -7.79 0.53 6.22
CA VAL A 319 -6.97 -0.26 7.15
C VAL A 319 -6.19 -1.30 6.35
N LEU A 320 -4.88 -1.11 6.36
CA LEU A 320 -3.90 -1.91 5.63
C LEU A 320 -2.92 -2.53 6.64
N ASN A 321 -2.32 -3.65 6.27
CA ASN A 321 -1.17 -4.20 6.98
C ASN A 321 0.02 -4.38 6.02
N ALA A 322 1.23 -4.25 6.53
CA ALA A 322 2.46 -4.46 5.79
C ALA A 322 3.58 -4.86 6.77
N TRP A 323 3.29 -5.74 7.74
CA TRP A 323 4.25 -6.11 8.80
C TRP A 323 4.58 -7.60 8.84
N ASP A 324 3.75 -8.44 8.21
CA ASP A 324 3.96 -9.87 8.09
C ASP A 324 4.76 -10.18 6.80
N ASN A 325 4.73 -11.43 6.35
CA ASN A 325 5.43 -11.83 5.14
C ASN A 325 4.78 -11.27 3.85
N ALA A 326 3.66 -10.53 3.93
CA ALA A 326 3.13 -9.79 2.79
C ALA A 326 3.85 -8.45 2.57
N LEU A 327 3.91 -7.99 1.31
CA LEU A 327 4.33 -6.61 1.01
C LEU A 327 3.35 -5.57 1.57
N VAL A 328 2.07 -5.78 1.25
CA VAL A 328 0.93 -5.02 1.78
C VAL A 328 -0.32 -5.85 1.57
N SER A 329 -1.28 -5.76 2.48
CA SER A 329 -2.61 -6.36 2.35
C SER A 329 -3.70 -5.32 2.49
N ALA A 330 -4.76 -5.46 1.68
CA ALA A 330 -5.83 -4.46 1.59
C ALA A 330 -7.20 -5.06 1.24
N GLY A 331 -8.26 -4.30 1.55
CA GLY A 331 -9.62 -4.60 1.11
C GLY A 331 -10.39 -5.57 2.02
N PRO A 332 -11.66 -5.88 1.67
CA PRO A 332 -12.57 -6.67 2.51
C PRO A 332 -12.11 -8.12 2.75
N CYS A 333 -11.27 -8.66 1.87
CA CYS A 333 -10.69 -10.00 1.97
C CYS A 333 -9.19 -9.98 2.26
N HIS A 334 -8.61 -8.81 2.60
CA HIS A 334 -7.19 -8.64 2.90
C HIS A 334 -6.25 -9.24 1.84
N TRP A 335 -6.52 -8.94 0.57
CA TRP A 335 -5.70 -9.44 -0.51
C TRP A 335 -4.27 -8.92 -0.38
N THR A 336 -3.30 -9.82 -0.56
CA THR A 336 -1.87 -9.50 -0.42
C THR A 336 -1.27 -9.12 -1.77
N MET A 337 -0.37 -8.14 -1.83
CA MET A 337 0.37 -7.79 -3.07
C MET A 337 1.38 -8.87 -3.48
N GLY A 338 1.85 -9.64 -2.50
CA GLY A 338 2.78 -10.75 -2.66
C GLY A 338 3.20 -11.26 -1.30
N LEU A 339 3.40 -12.58 -1.19
CA LEU A 339 3.89 -13.23 0.02
C LEU A 339 5.35 -13.62 -0.15
N PHE A 340 6.18 -13.28 0.83
CA PHE A 340 7.58 -13.69 0.89
C PHE A 340 7.68 -15.13 1.37
N ASP A 341 8.31 -15.96 0.54
CA ASP A 341 8.62 -17.35 0.83
C ASP A 341 9.79 -17.82 -0.05
N ASN A 342 10.62 -18.75 0.44
CA ASN A 342 11.78 -19.27 -0.29
C ASN A 342 12.65 -18.17 -0.95
N ASP A 343 13.01 -17.16 -0.14
CA ASP A 343 13.86 -16.01 -0.50
C ASP A 343 13.36 -15.10 -1.63
N LYS A 344 12.06 -15.17 -1.96
CA LYS A 344 11.44 -14.30 -2.97
C LYS A 344 9.96 -14.05 -2.71
N TYR A 345 9.44 -12.99 -3.33
CA TYR A 345 8.00 -12.74 -3.34
C TYR A 345 7.27 -13.55 -4.43
N GLY A 346 6.18 -14.19 -4.02
CA GLY A 346 5.23 -14.88 -4.90
C GLY A 346 4.16 -13.95 -5.48
N LYS A 347 3.28 -14.50 -6.32
CA LYS A 347 2.10 -13.78 -6.81
C LYS A 347 1.18 -13.41 -5.64
N GLY A 348 0.45 -12.30 -5.76
CA GLY A 348 -0.49 -11.83 -4.74
C GLY A 348 -1.87 -11.50 -5.31
N GLU A 349 -2.92 -11.70 -4.50
CA GLU A 349 -4.31 -11.44 -4.88
C GLU A 349 -4.62 -9.96 -5.08
N PHE A 350 -3.89 -9.08 -4.41
CA PHE A 350 -4.10 -7.64 -4.53
C PHE A 350 -3.70 -7.15 -5.93
N VAL A 351 -2.79 -7.85 -6.60
CA VAL A 351 -2.49 -7.59 -8.02
C VAL A 351 -3.64 -8.01 -8.93
N GLY A 352 -4.38 -9.06 -8.57
CA GLY A 352 -5.65 -9.40 -9.22
C GLY A 352 -6.66 -8.25 -9.09
N PHE A 353 -6.74 -7.61 -7.92
CA PHE A 353 -7.54 -6.39 -7.73
C PHE A 353 -7.04 -5.22 -8.58
N ILE A 354 -5.74 -4.97 -8.66
CA ILE A 354 -5.18 -3.91 -9.53
C ILE A 354 -5.61 -4.11 -10.98
N SER A 355 -5.54 -5.36 -11.46
CA SER A 355 -5.97 -5.74 -12.80
C SER A 355 -7.48 -5.55 -13.00
N TYR A 356 -8.29 -5.94 -12.02
CA TYR A 356 -9.73 -5.73 -12.04
C TYR A 356 -10.12 -4.24 -12.01
N LEU A 357 -9.41 -3.41 -11.25
CA LEU A 357 -9.61 -1.96 -11.21
C LEU A 357 -9.25 -1.30 -12.53
N LYS A 358 -8.15 -1.71 -13.17
CA LYS A 358 -7.79 -1.23 -14.51
C LYS A 358 -8.93 -1.44 -15.52
N GLU A 359 -9.57 -2.60 -15.47
CA GLU A 359 -10.70 -2.94 -16.35
C GLU A 359 -12.00 -2.19 -15.99
N ARG A 360 -12.32 -2.10 -14.69
CA ARG A 360 -13.60 -1.54 -14.23
C ARG A 360 -13.63 -0.02 -14.13
N ASP A 361 -12.52 0.59 -13.76
CA ASP A 361 -12.40 2.03 -13.49
C ASP A 361 -10.96 2.49 -13.78
N ASN A 362 -10.67 2.63 -15.07
CA ASN A 362 -9.34 3.00 -15.55
C ASN A 362 -8.91 4.41 -15.08
N GLU A 363 -9.86 5.31 -14.78
CA GLU A 363 -9.54 6.63 -14.24
C GLU A 363 -8.98 6.52 -12.82
N VAL A 364 -9.65 5.75 -11.95
CA VAL A 364 -9.16 5.48 -10.60
C VAL A 364 -7.87 4.66 -10.63
N PHE A 365 -7.75 3.68 -11.53
CA PHE A 365 -6.49 2.95 -11.74
C PHE A 365 -5.33 3.89 -12.07
N ARG A 366 -5.53 4.84 -12.99
CA ARG A 366 -4.52 5.88 -13.32
C ARG A 366 -4.17 6.72 -12.10
N LYS A 367 -5.16 7.08 -11.28
CA LYS A 367 -4.95 7.89 -10.07
C LYS A 367 -4.22 7.16 -8.93
N VAL A 368 -4.34 5.84 -8.83
CA VAL A 368 -3.80 5.10 -7.66
C VAL A 368 -2.53 4.30 -8.00
N PHE A 369 -2.35 3.91 -9.27
CA PHE A 369 -1.28 3.00 -9.67
C PHE A 369 -0.53 3.48 -10.90
N SER A 370 -1.22 3.65 -12.03
CA SER A 370 -0.56 3.85 -13.32
C SER A 370 0.12 5.22 -13.43
N GLY A 371 -0.45 6.25 -12.80
CA GLY A 371 0.17 7.57 -12.64
C GLY A 371 1.41 7.58 -11.75
N PHE A 372 1.66 6.49 -11.00
CA PHE A 372 2.88 6.25 -10.24
C PHE A 372 3.81 5.22 -10.92
N GLY A 373 3.52 4.86 -12.17
CA GLY A 373 4.32 3.91 -12.94
C GLY A 373 4.13 2.44 -12.54
N LEU A 374 3.11 2.09 -11.74
CA LEU A 374 2.82 0.71 -11.34
C LEU A 374 1.72 0.10 -12.20
N TYR A 375 1.97 -1.08 -12.77
CA TYR A 375 1.01 -1.82 -13.60
C TYR A 375 0.91 -3.28 -13.15
N PRO A 376 -0.26 -3.93 -13.30
CA PRO A 376 -0.33 -5.37 -13.21
C PRO A 376 0.38 -5.98 -14.43
N LYS A 377 1.05 -7.12 -14.24
CA LYS A 377 1.71 -7.84 -15.35
C LYS A 377 0.72 -8.41 -16.36
N TYR A 378 -0.46 -8.79 -15.90
CA TYR A 378 -1.51 -9.38 -16.72
C TYR A 378 -2.81 -8.61 -16.53
N ASP A 379 -3.56 -8.46 -17.63
CA ASP A 379 -4.85 -7.79 -17.64
C ASP A 379 -5.98 -8.74 -17.20
N TRP A 380 -7.10 -8.15 -16.79
CA TRP A 380 -8.23 -8.91 -16.28
C TRP A 380 -8.76 -9.85 -17.38
N GLY A 381 -9.08 -11.10 -17.00
CA GLY A 381 -9.46 -12.14 -17.96
C GLY A 381 -8.28 -12.96 -18.51
N ASP A 382 -7.04 -12.57 -18.27
CA ASP A 382 -5.88 -13.42 -18.58
C ASP A 382 -5.89 -14.67 -17.69
N SER A 383 -5.79 -15.86 -18.30
CA SER A 383 -5.83 -17.14 -17.59
C SER A 383 -4.71 -17.31 -16.56
N ARG A 384 -3.61 -16.56 -16.68
CA ARG A 384 -2.47 -16.62 -15.75
C ARG A 384 -2.72 -15.87 -14.43
N LEU A 385 -3.79 -15.06 -14.35
CA LEU A 385 -4.25 -14.45 -13.12
C LEU A 385 -5.09 -15.42 -12.28
N TYR A 386 -5.92 -16.24 -12.92
CA TYR A 386 -6.91 -17.04 -12.23
C TYR A 386 -6.41 -18.45 -11.92
N ALA A 387 -6.39 -18.79 -10.62
CA ALA A 387 -6.05 -20.13 -10.14
C ALA A 387 -7.35 -20.92 -9.91
N GLU A 388 -7.70 -21.82 -10.83
CA GLU A 388 -8.96 -22.57 -10.82
C GLU A 388 -9.12 -23.47 -9.58
N ASP A 389 -8.03 -24.07 -9.12
CA ASP A 389 -7.93 -24.94 -7.94
C ASP A 389 -8.06 -24.18 -6.61
N LEU A 390 -7.79 -22.87 -6.63
CA LEU A 390 -7.90 -21.99 -5.45
C LEU A 390 -9.08 -21.03 -5.55
N LYS A 391 -9.71 -20.85 -6.71
CA LYS A 391 -10.74 -19.82 -6.99
C LYS A 391 -10.27 -18.42 -6.56
N THR A 392 -9.03 -18.07 -6.87
CA THR A 392 -8.40 -16.78 -6.55
C THR A 392 -7.77 -16.15 -7.79
N TYR A 393 -7.60 -14.83 -7.76
CA TYR A 393 -7.00 -14.05 -8.84
C TYR A 393 -5.71 -13.43 -8.35
N SER A 394 -4.56 -13.96 -8.75
CA SER A 394 -3.25 -13.55 -8.27
C SER A 394 -2.29 -13.22 -9.40
N GLY A 395 -1.56 -12.11 -9.26
CA GLY A 395 -0.63 -11.62 -10.28
C GLY A 395 0.70 -11.17 -9.70
N TRP A 396 1.51 -10.56 -10.55
CA TRP A 396 2.69 -9.80 -10.14
C TRP A 396 2.66 -8.42 -10.81
N VAL A 397 3.38 -7.47 -10.24
CA VAL A 397 3.44 -6.10 -10.75
C VAL A 397 4.67 -5.88 -11.63
N ARG A 398 4.58 -4.84 -12.45
CA ARG A 398 5.66 -4.30 -13.26
C ARG A 398 5.71 -2.79 -13.10
N LEU A 399 6.88 -2.22 -13.35
CA LEU A 399 7.15 -0.80 -13.26
C LEU A 399 7.47 -0.25 -14.66
N THR A 400 7.05 0.98 -14.95
CA THR A 400 7.45 1.67 -16.16
C THR A 400 8.97 1.87 -16.20
N ASN A 401 9.58 1.68 -17.36
CA ASN A 401 11.00 1.93 -17.59
C ASN A 401 11.22 3.23 -18.37
N ASP A 402 12.46 3.54 -18.72
CA ASP A 402 12.81 4.84 -19.33
C ASP A 402 12.30 5.00 -20.78
N THR A 403 11.85 3.92 -21.41
CA THR A 403 11.26 3.96 -22.75
C THR A 403 9.75 4.24 -22.72
N TYR A 404 9.13 4.22 -21.53
CA TYR A 404 7.71 4.47 -21.37
C TYR A 404 7.32 5.87 -21.83
N VAL A 405 6.26 5.99 -22.63
CA VAL A 405 5.78 7.28 -23.15
C VAL A 405 4.44 7.65 -22.52
N PRO A 406 4.39 8.51 -21.48
CA PRO A 406 3.18 8.79 -20.71
C PRO A 406 1.97 9.29 -21.52
N ALA A 407 2.22 9.96 -22.65
CA ALA A 407 1.16 10.51 -23.50
C ALA A 407 0.39 9.45 -24.33
N ARG A 408 0.88 8.20 -24.40
CA ARG A 408 0.24 7.13 -25.18
C ARG A 408 -0.90 6.48 -24.40
N GLN A 409 -1.90 5.99 -25.13
CA GLN A 409 -3.01 5.22 -24.54
C GLN A 409 -2.71 3.72 -24.47
N VAL A 410 -1.89 3.22 -25.40
CA VAL A 410 -1.47 1.82 -25.50
C VAL A 410 0.03 1.77 -25.39
N HIS A 411 0.53 0.85 -24.58
CA HIS A 411 1.95 0.71 -24.27
C HIS A 411 2.45 -0.66 -24.68
N ALA A 412 3.67 -0.71 -25.22
CA ALA A 412 4.35 -1.95 -25.54
C ALA A 412 4.85 -2.64 -24.27
N GLU A 413 4.94 -3.97 -24.29
CA GLU A 413 5.49 -4.76 -23.18
C GLU A 413 6.94 -4.36 -22.84
N SER A 414 7.71 -3.89 -23.82
CA SER A 414 9.07 -3.38 -23.63
C SER A 414 9.17 -2.07 -22.85
N GLU A 415 8.06 -1.37 -22.63
CA GLU A 415 8.00 -0.14 -21.81
C GLU A 415 7.94 -0.43 -20.29
N PHE A 416 8.00 -1.70 -19.90
CA PHE A 416 7.89 -2.14 -18.52
C PHE A 416 8.96 -3.16 -18.14
N ASP A 417 9.39 -3.10 -16.88
CA ASP A 417 10.21 -4.12 -16.25
C ASP A 417 9.42 -4.76 -15.09
N ASP A 418 9.49 -6.09 -14.96
CA ASP A 418 8.95 -6.76 -13.77
C ASP A 418 9.63 -6.20 -12.51
N LEU A 419 8.86 -5.92 -11.46
CA LEU A 419 9.45 -5.61 -10.16
C LEU A 419 10.26 -6.82 -9.69
N PRO A 420 11.56 -6.70 -9.40
CA PRO A 420 12.34 -7.84 -8.94
C PRO A 420 11.74 -8.43 -7.66
N LYS A 421 11.74 -9.76 -7.58
CA LYS A 421 11.08 -10.50 -6.50
C LYS A 421 11.96 -10.67 -5.26
N THR A 422 13.17 -10.11 -5.26
CA THR A 422 14.04 -10.14 -4.08
C THR A 422 13.38 -9.37 -2.94
N LYS A 423 13.79 -9.66 -1.71
CA LYS A 423 13.24 -8.98 -0.54
C LYS A 423 13.44 -7.47 -0.61
N GLU A 424 14.69 -7.04 -0.85
CA GLU A 424 15.03 -5.62 -0.85
C GLU A 424 14.31 -4.90 -1.97
N ASP A 425 14.35 -5.38 -3.22
CA ASP A 425 13.72 -4.69 -4.37
C ASP A 425 12.20 -4.52 -4.19
N ALA A 426 11.52 -5.58 -3.74
CA ALA A 426 10.08 -5.58 -3.63
C ALA A 426 9.57 -4.70 -2.47
N HIS A 427 10.40 -4.45 -1.45
CA HIS A 427 10.08 -3.54 -0.33
C HIS A 427 9.82 -2.09 -0.78
N TYR A 428 10.08 -1.73 -2.04
CA TYR A 428 9.60 -0.47 -2.62
C TYR A 428 8.10 -0.25 -2.34
N LEU A 429 7.28 -1.29 -2.55
CA LEU A 429 5.83 -1.25 -2.34
C LEU A 429 5.40 -1.33 -0.86
N LYS A 430 6.36 -1.47 0.04
CA LYS A 430 6.18 -1.55 1.50
C LYS A 430 6.48 -0.22 2.21
N THR A 431 6.96 0.78 1.47
CA THR A 431 7.28 2.12 1.99
C THR A 431 6.04 2.83 2.56
N TRP A 432 6.27 3.79 3.47
CA TRP A 432 5.20 4.60 4.06
C TRP A 432 4.42 5.40 3.01
N HIS A 433 5.07 5.79 1.91
CA HIS A 433 4.45 6.52 0.80
C HIS A 433 3.47 5.63 0.01
N TRP A 434 3.83 4.38 -0.30
CA TRP A 434 2.89 3.42 -0.90
C TRP A 434 1.75 3.06 0.04
N PHE A 435 2.05 2.81 1.32
CA PHE A 435 1.03 2.55 2.33
C PHE A 435 0.01 3.70 2.43
N TYR A 436 0.47 4.94 2.40
CA TYR A 436 -0.39 6.13 2.39
C TYR A 436 -1.22 6.28 1.12
N ARG A 437 -0.64 6.09 -0.07
CA ARG A 437 -1.38 6.14 -1.35
C ARG A 437 -2.57 5.18 -1.35
N LEU A 438 -2.34 3.95 -0.90
CA LEU A 438 -3.38 2.93 -0.80
C LEU A 438 -4.43 3.28 0.26
N SER A 439 -4.02 3.82 1.41
CA SER A 439 -4.94 4.27 2.46
C SER A 439 -5.81 5.43 1.96
N MET A 440 -5.22 6.42 1.30
CA MET A 440 -5.96 7.56 0.74
C MET A 440 -6.90 7.18 -0.40
N ALA A 441 -6.55 6.18 -1.22
CA ALA A 441 -7.48 5.62 -2.20
C ALA A 441 -8.74 5.06 -1.50
N GLY A 442 -8.57 4.29 -0.44
CA GLY A 442 -9.68 3.78 0.39
C GLY A 442 -10.51 4.90 1.04
N ARG A 443 -9.87 5.99 1.48
CA ARG A 443 -10.52 7.15 2.10
C ARG A 443 -11.31 8.01 1.12
N THR A 444 -10.75 8.28 -0.05
CA THR A 444 -11.21 9.40 -0.90
C THR A 444 -11.81 9.00 -2.23
N LEU A 445 -11.60 7.77 -2.72
CA LEU A 445 -12.02 7.36 -4.06
C LEU A 445 -13.12 6.30 -3.99
N SER A 446 -14.36 6.69 -4.31
CA SER A 446 -15.50 5.77 -4.35
C SER A 446 -15.32 4.65 -5.38
N GLY A 447 -14.80 4.94 -6.58
CA GLY A 447 -14.52 3.92 -7.59
C GLY A 447 -13.58 2.82 -7.09
N TYR A 448 -12.58 3.18 -6.28
CA TYR A 448 -11.67 2.22 -5.64
C TYR A 448 -12.40 1.30 -4.66
N ARG A 449 -13.22 1.88 -3.77
CA ARG A 449 -14.04 1.14 -2.80
C ARG A 449 -15.07 0.24 -3.47
N ASN A 450 -15.80 0.76 -4.44
CA ASN A 450 -16.84 0.05 -5.19
C ASN A 450 -16.23 -1.14 -5.95
N THR A 451 -15.04 -0.96 -6.53
CA THR A 451 -14.34 -2.02 -7.25
C THR A 451 -13.83 -3.10 -6.28
N MET A 452 -13.27 -2.73 -5.12
CA MET A 452 -12.91 -3.70 -4.09
C MET A 452 -14.14 -4.52 -3.67
N TRP A 453 -15.26 -3.85 -3.42
CA TRP A 453 -16.50 -4.52 -3.06
C TRP A 453 -16.99 -5.48 -4.16
N SER A 454 -16.97 -5.03 -5.41
CA SER A 454 -17.33 -5.84 -6.58
C SER A 454 -16.45 -7.08 -6.74
N MET A 455 -15.13 -6.97 -6.53
CA MET A 455 -14.23 -8.12 -6.61
C MET A 455 -14.49 -9.15 -5.50
N ALA A 456 -14.89 -8.70 -4.31
CA ALA A 456 -15.32 -9.63 -3.25
C ALA A 456 -16.59 -10.41 -3.66
N LYS A 457 -17.52 -9.78 -4.41
CA LYS A 457 -18.68 -10.48 -5.01
C LYS A 457 -18.24 -11.54 -6.03
N VAL A 458 -17.24 -11.23 -6.87
CA VAL A 458 -16.65 -12.20 -7.83
C VAL A 458 -16.10 -13.41 -7.10
N ARG A 459 -15.25 -13.21 -6.09
CA ARG A 459 -14.70 -14.31 -5.27
C ARG A 459 -15.80 -15.18 -4.66
N LEU A 460 -16.86 -14.55 -4.16
CA LEU A 460 -17.99 -15.27 -3.56
C LEU A 460 -18.71 -16.16 -4.60
N ARG A 461 -18.98 -15.61 -5.79
CA ARG A 461 -19.58 -16.36 -6.90
C ARG A 461 -18.76 -17.59 -7.27
N ASP A 462 -17.44 -17.43 -7.37
CA ASP A 462 -16.52 -18.51 -7.78
C ASP A 462 -16.40 -19.61 -6.73
N ILE A 463 -16.43 -19.25 -5.44
CA ILE A 463 -16.49 -20.24 -4.35
C ILE A 463 -17.80 -21.02 -4.42
N LEU A 464 -18.93 -20.33 -4.56
CA LEU A 464 -20.25 -20.95 -4.53
C LEU A 464 -20.52 -21.83 -5.76
N SER A 465 -19.81 -21.63 -6.87
CA SER A 465 -19.91 -22.49 -8.06
C SER A 465 -19.14 -23.81 -7.92
N LYS A 466 -18.26 -23.97 -6.92
CA LYS A 466 -17.49 -25.20 -6.72
C LYS A 466 -18.40 -26.41 -6.53
N GLU A 467 -18.28 -27.39 -7.42
CA GLU A 467 -18.93 -28.69 -7.28
C GLU A 467 -18.32 -29.49 -6.11
N VAL A 468 -19.20 -30.12 -5.32
CA VAL A 468 -18.87 -31.05 -4.24
C VAL A 468 -19.66 -32.34 -4.38
N ARG A 469 -19.04 -33.45 -3.97
CA ARG A 469 -19.62 -34.79 -4.00
C ARG A 469 -19.53 -35.42 -2.61
N PHE A 470 -20.65 -35.92 -2.09
CA PHE A 470 -20.75 -36.52 -0.75
C PHE A 470 -21.78 -37.66 -0.73
N ARG A 471 -21.84 -38.43 0.36
CA ARG A 471 -22.75 -39.58 0.48
C ARG A 471 -23.92 -39.32 1.41
N VAL A 472 -25.10 -39.75 0.98
CA VAL A 472 -26.32 -39.84 1.78
C VAL A 472 -26.81 -41.28 1.70
N GLY A 473 -26.68 -42.03 2.79
CA GLY A 473 -26.88 -43.48 2.77
C GLY A 473 -25.94 -44.14 1.75
N THR A 474 -26.51 -44.85 0.78
CA THR A 474 -25.77 -45.50 -0.32
C THR A 474 -25.63 -44.63 -1.57
N THR A 475 -26.26 -43.45 -1.60
CA THR A 475 -26.32 -42.59 -2.78
C THR A 475 -25.20 -41.55 -2.76
N ASN A 476 -24.49 -41.39 -3.87
CA ASN A 476 -23.58 -40.26 -4.08
C ASN A 476 -24.39 -39.06 -4.58
N VAL A 477 -24.32 -37.95 -3.86
CA VAL A 477 -24.96 -36.68 -4.22
C VAL A 477 -23.91 -35.74 -4.77
N THR A 478 -24.22 -35.09 -5.90
CA THR A 478 -23.40 -34.04 -6.50
C THR A 478 -24.19 -32.73 -6.46
N SER A 479 -23.56 -31.66 -5.98
CA SER A 479 -24.16 -30.31 -5.90
C SER A 479 -23.04 -29.27 -5.91
N THR A 480 -23.37 -27.98 -5.90
CA THR A 480 -22.38 -26.92 -5.66
C THR A 480 -22.34 -26.51 -4.19
N LEU A 481 -21.28 -25.83 -3.76
CA LEU A 481 -21.23 -25.23 -2.43
C LEU A 481 -22.40 -24.28 -2.20
N GLY A 482 -22.79 -23.49 -3.20
CA GLY A 482 -23.97 -22.63 -3.12
C GLY A 482 -25.30 -23.38 -3.10
N GLY A 483 -25.36 -24.60 -3.65
CA GLY A 483 -26.51 -25.48 -3.52
C GLY A 483 -26.62 -26.12 -2.13
N VAL A 484 -25.49 -26.45 -1.49
CA VAL A 484 -25.44 -27.07 -0.16
C VAL A 484 -25.65 -26.03 0.95
N PHE A 485 -24.98 -24.88 0.87
CA PHE A 485 -24.96 -23.84 1.90
C PHE A 485 -25.65 -22.58 1.39
N THR A 486 -26.86 -22.32 1.88
CA THR A 486 -27.74 -21.27 1.31
C THR A 486 -28.09 -20.16 2.30
N SER A 487 -27.62 -20.24 3.54
CA SER A 487 -27.79 -19.17 4.52
C SER A 487 -26.66 -18.14 4.44
N GLU A 488 -26.97 -16.88 4.75
CA GLU A 488 -25.95 -15.81 4.84
C GLU A 488 -24.83 -16.20 5.81
N LYS A 489 -25.19 -16.86 6.92
CA LYS A 489 -24.25 -17.36 7.91
C LYS A 489 -23.30 -18.40 7.34
N SER A 490 -23.80 -19.45 6.69
CA SER A 490 -22.93 -20.49 6.11
C SER A 490 -22.01 -19.92 5.04
N VAL A 491 -22.55 -19.06 4.17
CA VAL A 491 -21.79 -18.43 3.09
C VAL A 491 -20.70 -17.49 3.64
N ALA A 492 -20.98 -16.73 4.70
CA ALA A 492 -19.97 -15.90 5.38
C ALA A 492 -18.85 -16.74 6.01
N ILE A 493 -19.17 -17.90 6.59
CA ILE A 493 -18.17 -18.83 7.13
C ILE A 493 -17.30 -19.40 6.01
N LEU A 494 -17.90 -19.82 4.88
CA LEU A 494 -17.17 -20.31 3.72
C LEU A 494 -16.19 -19.25 3.19
N LEU A 495 -16.66 -18.01 2.99
CA LEU A 495 -15.81 -16.93 2.51
C LEU A 495 -14.68 -16.64 3.50
N ARG A 496 -14.96 -16.55 4.81
CA ARG A 496 -13.90 -16.33 5.81
C ARG A 496 -12.85 -17.42 5.80
N TRP A 497 -13.28 -18.69 5.74
CA TRP A 497 -12.38 -19.84 5.69
C TRP A 497 -11.55 -19.78 4.41
N HIS A 498 -12.18 -19.53 3.26
CA HIS A 498 -11.49 -19.43 1.98
C HIS A 498 -10.45 -18.30 1.97
N VAL A 499 -10.74 -17.14 2.55
CA VAL A 499 -9.76 -16.05 2.70
C VAL A 499 -8.51 -16.51 3.44
N TYR A 500 -8.66 -17.28 4.51
CA TYR A 500 -7.52 -17.73 5.30
C TYR A 500 -6.79 -18.94 4.69
N ARG A 501 -7.53 -19.89 4.11
CA ARG A 501 -7.02 -21.12 3.50
C ARG A 501 -7.88 -21.51 2.28
N PRO A 502 -7.62 -20.95 1.08
CA PRO A 502 -8.42 -21.22 -0.11
C PRO A 502 -8.54 -22.72 -0.42
N SER A 503 -7.42 -23.44 -0.36
CA SER A 503 -7.37 -24.88 -0.67
C SER A 503 -8.24 -25.73 0.25
N HIS A 504 -8.45 -25.34 1.51
CA HIS A 504 -9.35 -26.07 2.42
C HIS A 504 -10.81 -26.00 1.97
N VAL A 505 -11.20 -25.04 1.13
CA VAL A 505 -12.58 -24.86 0.71
C VAL A 505 -12.82 -25.43 -0.68
N VAL A 506 -11.89 -25.24 -1.61
CA VAL A 506 -12.14 -25.49 -3.05
C VAL A 506 -11.17 -26.44 -3.75
N HIS A 507 -10.00 -26.75 -3.18
CA HIS A 507 -9.03 -27.63 -3.84
C HIS A 507 -9.40 -29.10 -3.62
N ASP A 508 -9.53 -29.90 -4.67
CA ASP A 508 -10.07 -31.26 -4.58
C ASP A 508 -9.28 -32.17 -3.61
N ASP A 509 -7.96 -32.11 -3.63
CA ASP A 509 -7.10 -32.94 -2.77
C ASP A 509 -6.97 -32.46 -1.32
N TYR A 510 -7.25 -31.19 -1.03
CA TYR A 510 -6.98 -30.57 0.28
C TYR A 510 -8.24 -30.03 0.98
N GLN A 511 -9.38 -30.03 0.29
CA GLN A 511 -10.61 -29.49 0.84
C GLN A 511 -11.06 -30.28 2.06
N ARG A 512 -11.64 -29.55 3.02
CA ARG A 512 -12.17 -30.07 4.27
C ARG A 512 -13.69 -29.96 4.36
N ILE A 513 -14.34 -29.41 3.33
CA ILE A 513 -15.77 -29.11 3.32
C ILE A 513 -16.61 -30.37 3.11
N VAL A 514 -16.23 -31.28 2.22
CA VAL A 514 -16.93 -32.56 2.04
C VAL A 514 -16.91 -33.40 3.33
N PRO A 515 -15.76 -33.56 4.03
CA PRO A 515 -15.76 -34.16 5.36
C PRO A 515 -16.70 -33.47 6.37
N VAL A 516 -16.77 -32.14 6.36
CA VAL A 516 -17.70 -31.37 7.21
C VAL A 516 -19.16 -31.68 6.87
N ILE A 517 -19.50 -31.73 5.58
CA ILE A 517 -20.85 -32.11 5.12
C ILE A 517 -21.18 -33.54 5.57
N GLN A 518 -20.25 -34.49 5.36
CA GLN A 518 -20.44 -35.88 5.73
C GLN A 518 -20.65 -36.06 7.23
N GLN A 519 -19.90 -35.32 8.06
CA GLN A 519 -20.06 -35.36 9.51
C GLN A 519 -21.41 -34.77 9.94
N ALA A 520 -21.86 -33.67 9.33
CA ALA A 520 -23.18 -33.11 9.64
C ALA A 520 -24.32 -34.11 9.32
N ILE A 521 -24.21 -34.83 8.21
CA ILE A 521 -25.14 -35.90 7.82
C ILE A 521 -25.12 -37.05 8.84
N ASN A 522 -23.94 -37.54 9.18
CA ASN A 522 -23.78 -38.71 10.05
C ASN A 522 -24.17 -38.43 11.51
N GLU A 523 -23.90 -37.23 12.02
CA GLU A 523 -24.12 -36.86 13.43
C GLU A 523 -25.54 -36.36 13.70
N THR A 524 -26.33 -36.02 12.67
CA THR A 524 -27.68 -35.45 12.83
C THR A 524 -28.75 -36.40 12.31
N THR A 525 -29.01 -37.47 13.08
CA THR A 525 -29.95 -38.55 12.72
C THR A 525 -31.42 -38.12 12.70
N THR A 526 -31.75 -36.97 13.30
CA THR A 526 -33.11 -36.40 13.31
C THR A 526 -33.45 -35.63 12.03
N VAL A 527 -32.49 -35.40 11.14
CA VAL A 527 -32.69 -34.68 9.88
C VAL A 527 -32.83 -35.68 8.74
N ASN A 528 -33.87 -35.55 7.90
CA ASN A 528 -34.06 -36.40 6.74
C ASN A 528 -33.17 -35.97 5.57
N TRP A 529 -31.96 -36.53 5.52
CA TRP A 529 -30.97 -36.23 4.47
C TRP A 529 -31.29 -36.85 3.11
N GLN A 530 -32.21 -37.82 3.03
CA GLN A 530 -32.56 -38.53 1.78
C GLN A 530 -33.31 -37.64 0.78
N LEU A 531 -33.77 -36.46 1.21
CA LEU A 531 -34.37 -35.46 0.33
C LEU A 531 -33.31 -34.93 -0.66
N PRO A 532 -33.71 -34.59 -1.90
CA PRO A 532 -32.85 -33.83 -2.81
C PRO A 532 -32.33 -32.54 -2.14
N VAL A 533 -31.12 -32.10 -2.47
CA VAL A 533 -30.49 -30.90 -1.87
C VAL A 533 -31.36 -29.64 -2.07
N SER A 534 -32.07 -29.55 -3.20
CA SER A 534 -33.02 -28.46 -3.47
C SER A 534 -34.23 -28.46 -2.52
N SER A 535 -34.54 -29.60 -1.88
CA SER A 535 -35.63 -29.78 -0.93
C SER A 535 -35.17 -29.75 0.54
N TRP A 536 -33.90 -29.48 0.80
CA TRP A 536 -33.40 -29.29 2.17
C TRP A 536 -33.94 -27.99 2.77
N GLY A 537 -34.27 -28.02 4.06
CA GLY A 537 -34.86 -26.89 4.80
C GLY A 537 -33.97 -26.34 5.92
N ASP A 538 -34.58 -25.60 6.83
CA ASP A 538 -33.85 -24.90 7.92
C ASP A 538 -33.14 -25.84 8.89
N THR A 539 -33.67 -27.05 9.10
CA THR A 539 -33.05 -28.05 9.98
C THR A 539 -31.75 -28.59 9.38
N HIS A 540 -31.72 -28.82 8.06
CA HIS A 540 -30.50 -29.20 7.32
C HIS A 540 -29.46 -28.08 7.37
N GLU A 541 -29.87 -26.84 7.05
CA GLU A 541 -28.98 -25.67 7.04
C GLU A 541 -28.41 -25.39 8.45
N SER A 542 -29.20 -25.57 9.50
CA SER A 542 -28.76 -25.42 10.89
C SER A 542 -27.73 -26.47 11.30
N ALA A 543 -27.89 -27.73 10.87
CA ALA A 543 -26.92 -28.78 11.13
C ALA A 543 -25.59 -28.51 10.39
N LEU A 544 -25.68 -28.16 9.10
CA LEU A 544 -24.54 -27.83 8.25
C LEU A 544 -23.76 -26.62 8.78
N SER A 545 -24.44 -25.50 9.03
CA SER A 545 -23.81 -24.26 9.50
C SER A 545 -23.11 -24.42 10.85
N ARG A 546 -23.67 -25.23 11.76
CA ARG A 546 -23.05 -25.54 13.06
C ARG A 546 -21.74 -26.30 12.87
N ARG A 547 -21.74 -27.36 12.05
CA ARG A 547 -20.54 -28.16 11.81
C ARG A 547 -19.48 -27.36 11.06
N LEU A 548 -19.91 -26.57 10.08
CA LEU A 548 -19.03 -25.69 9.32
C LEU A 548 -18.36 -24.64 10.22
N LEU A 549 -19.11 -23.98 11.09
CA LEU A 549 -18.55 -23.01 12.04
C LEU A 549 -17.55 -23.65 13.00
N SER A 550 -17.87 -24.83 13.55
CA SER A 550 -16.97 -25.58 14.43
C SER A 550 -15.65 -25.90 13.74
N ALA A 551 -15.70 -26.44 12.51
CA ALA A 551 -14.51 -26.77 11.74
C ALA A 551 -13.69 -25.53 11.35
N ALA A 552 -14.36 -24.45 10.93
CA ALA A 552 -13.70 -23.19 10.60
C ALA A 552 -13.00 -22.56 11.82
N ALA A 553 -13.63 -22.60 12.99
CA ALA A 553 -13.08 -22.03 14.22
C ALA A 553 -11.81 -22.74 14.72
N VAL A 554 -11.65 -24.04 14.40
CA VAL A 554 -10.39 -24.79 14.66
C VAL A 554 -9.25 -24.27 13.79
N VAL A 555 -9.54 -23.83 12.56
CA VAL A 555 -8.54 -23.29 11.63
C VAL A 555 -8.22 -21.82 11.94
N ASN A 556 -9.24 -21.02 12.23
CA ASN A 556 -9.10 -19.61 12.60
C ASN A 556 -10.27 -19.18 13.50
N SER A 557 -9.99 -18.98 14.80
CA SER A 557 -11.02 -18.68 15.81
C SER A 557 -11.66 -17.29 15.67
N THR A 558 -11.09 -16.38 14.87
CA THR A 558 -11.67 -15.03 14.64
C THR A 558 -13.03 -15.06 13.95
N ILE A 559 -13.39 -16.17 13.28
CA ILE A 559 -14.73 -16.36 12.69
C ILE A 559 -15.83 -16.31 13.75
N THR A 560 -15.58 -16.82 14.97
CA THR A 560 -16.60 -16.91 16.02
C THR A 560 -17.07 -15.53 16.48
N ALA A 561 -16.15 -14.57 16.56
CA ALA A 561 -16.50 -13.20 16.91
C ALA A 561 -17.09 -12.43 15.72
N SER A 562 -16.48 -12.56 14.54
CA SER A 562 -16.91 -11.81 13.35
C SER A 562 -18.28 -12.21 12.83
N ILE A 563 -18.69 -13.49 12.94
CA ILE A 563 -20.01 -13.94 12.49
C ILE A 563 -21.17 -13.33 13.31
N ALA A 564 -20.89 -12.82 14.52
CA ALA A 564 -21.87 -12.12 15.35
C ALA A 564 -21.96 -10.61 15.04
N PHE A 565 -21.14 -10.10 14.12
CA PHE A 565 -21.18 -8.72 13.70
C PHE A 565 -22.57 -8.34 13.16
N GLY A 566 -23.01 -7.13 13.47
CA GLY A 566 -24.29 -6.57 12.99
C GLY A 566 -25.48 -6.83 13.91
N SER A 567 -25.34 -7.62 14.97
CA SER A 567 -26.43 -7.95 15.91
C SER A 567 -27.08 -6.73 16.57
N THR A 568 -26.32 -5.64 16.71
CA THR A 568 -26.78 -4.35 17.27
C THR A 568 -26.92 -3.25 16.21
N GLN A 569 -26.79 -3.59 14.93
CA GLN A 569 -26.78 -2.62 13.83
C GLN A 569 -28.11 -2.65 13.06
N PRO A 570 -28.53 -1.53 12.43
CA PRO A 570 -29.82 -1.45 11.74
C PRO A 570 -30.04 -2.52 10.66
N GLN A 571 -28.97 -2.92 9.96
CA GLN A 571 -29.02 -3.95 8.92
C GLN A 571 -29.16 -5.39 9.45
N GLY A 572 -28.95 -5.60 10.76
CA GLY A 572 -28.90 -6.91 11.39
C GLY A 572 -27.61 -7.71 11.15
N ALA A 573 -27.46 -8.81 11.90
CA ALA A 573 -26.41 -9.81 11.68
C ALA A 573 -26.77 -10.75 10.51
N VAL A 574 -25.79 -11.53 10.04
CA VAL A 574 -26.03 -12.56 9.01
C VAL A 574 -27.19 -13.47 9.41
N ARG A 575 -28.14 -13.64 8.49
CA ARG A 575 -29.34 -14.44 8.72
C ARG A 575 -29.04 -15.93 8.71
N THR A 576 -29.76 -16.64 9.57
CA THR A 576 -29.86 -18.10 9.58
C THR A 576 -31.09 -18.54 8.80
N GLY A 577 -31.11 -19.80 8.36
CA GLY A 577 -32.23 -20.36 7.60
C GLY A 577 -31.89 -20.53 6.12
N ARG A 578 -32.51 -21.53 5.51
CA ARG A 578 -32.33 -21.92 4.11
C ARG A 578 -32.70 -20.76 3.18
N ASN A 579 -31.95 -20.61 2.10
CA ASN A 579 -32.19 -19.62 1.04
C ASN A 579 -32.24 -18.16 1.52
N THR A 580 -31.62 -17.86 2.68
CA THR A 580 -31.51 -16.47 3.15
C THR A 580 -30.38 -15.72 2.45
N PHE A 581 -29.38 -16.41 1.90
CA PHE A 581 -28.34 -15.76 1.10
C PHE A 581 -28.84 -15.51 -0.33
N ILE A 582 -28.70 -14.26 -0.77
CA ILE A 582 -28.95 -13.86 -2.16
C ILE A 582 -27.82 -12.95 -2.60
N LEU A 583 -27.08 -13.36 -3.64
CA LEU A 583 -26.01 -12.54 -4.20
C LEU A 583 -26.62 -11.39 -5.02
N ASP A 584 -26.17 -10.18 -4.74
CA ASP A 584 -26.39 -8.98 -5.56
C ASP A 584 -25.45 -9.04 -6.76
N GLU A 585 -25.97 -9.12 -7.98
CA GLU A 585 -25.14 -9.33 -9.19
C GLU A 585 -24.23 -8.15 -9.55
#